data_AF-A0A535WPR8-F1
#
_entry.id   AF-A0A535WPR8-F1
#
_cell.length_a   1.000
_cell.length_b   1.000
_cell.length_c   1.000
_cell.angle_alpha   90.00
_cell.angle_beta   90.00
_cell.angle_gamma   90.00
#
_symmetry.space_group_name_H-M   'P 1'
#
loop_
_entity.id
_entity.type
_entity.pdbx_description
1 polymer ?
#
loop_
_entity_poly.entity_id
_entity_poly.type
_entity_poly.pdbx_seq_one_letter_code
_entity_poly.pdbx_strand_id
1 'polypeptide(L)'
;MPEDLVQLDPDELGRRIEELRARMRPLEQELAGLRAERDVLLTELRRRERLEQVKARADLKSAMKEGAFPNLVDLVAASDSGVLDDYTYNLRTGGVVRLGFPGARAQTIGFSDGRQVAQAKDLAEAQRYYSAGWDFGAPGRPGVRIHFPGTRLERLVDPADVFARPREG
;
A
#
# COMPACT_ATOMS: atom_id res chain seq x y z
N MET A 1 7.97 -51.46 -2.52
CA MET A 1 8.68 -52.75 -2.54
C MET A 1 10.15 -52.46 -2.80
N PRO A 2 11.02 -52.47 -1.78
CA PRO A 2 12.45 -52.49 -2.04
C PRO A 2 12.78 -53.92 -2.48
N GLU A 3 12.78 -54.16 -3.79
CA GLU A 3 13.47 -55.32 -4.34
C GLU A 3 14.92 -55.24 -3.86
N ASP A 4 15.48 -56.38 -3.45
CA ASP A 4 16.77 -56.47 -2.78
C ASP A 4 17.90 -56.07 -3.75
N LEU A 5 18.13 -54.75 -3.87
CA LEU A 5 19.06 -54.12 -4.82
C LEU A 5 20.49 -54.65 -4.71
N VAL A 6 20.81 -55.26 -3.57
CA VAL A 6 22.10 -55.91 -3.26
C VAL A 6 22.38 -57.11 -4.17
N GLN A 7 21.35 -57.76 -4.72
CA GLN A 7 21.49 -58.95 -5.57
C GLN A 7 21.50 -58.66 -7.07
N LEU A 8 21.33 -57.39 -7.49
CA LEU A 8 21.31 -57.04 -8.90
C LEU A 8 22.74 -56.84 -9.44
N ASP A 9 23.01 -57.48 -10.58
CA ASP A 9 24.23 -57.26 -11.36
C ASP A 9 24.31 -55.80 -11.85
N PRO A 10 25.49 -55.15 -11.81
CA PRO A 10 25.67 -53.78 -12.30
C PRO A 10 25.09 -53.49 -13.69
N ASP A 11 25.12 -54.43 -14.62
CA ASP A 11 24.56 -54.25 -15.97
C ASP A 11 23.02 -54.22 -15.97
N GLU A 12 22.37 -54.99 -15.10
CA GLU A 12 20.92 -54.95 -14.89
C GLU A 12 20.49 -53.66 -14.20
N LEU A 13 21.26 -53.18 -13.20
CA LEU A 13 21.06 -51.87 -12.59
C LEU A 13 21.18 -50.73 -13.62
N GLY A 14 22.20 -50.78 -14.47
CA GLY A 14 22.41 -49.82 -15.56
C GLY A 14 21.22 -49.78 -16.52
N ARG A 15 20.72 -50.94 -16.96
CA ARG A 15 19.53 -51.03 -17.81
C ARG A 15 18.29 -50.44 -17.15
N ARG A 16 18.00 -50.78 -15.89
CA ARG A 16 16.85 -50.24 -15.14
C ARG A 16 16.92 -48.73 -14.96
N ILE A 17 18.11 -48.17 -14.71
CA ILE A 17 18.31 -46.72 -14.62
C ILE A 17 17.98 -46.04 -15.96
N GLU A 18 18.47 -46.59 -17.08
CA GLU A 18 18.20 -46.03 -18.40
C GLU A 18 16.71 -46.13 -18.79
N GLU A 19 16.03 -47.22 -18.43
CA GLU A 19 14.57 -47.35 -18.60
C GLU A 19 13.80 -46.31 -17.78
N LEU A 20 14.19 -46.09 -16.52
CA LEU A 20 13.58 -45.05 -15.68
C LEU A 20 13.84 -43.66 -16.26
N ARG A 21 15.05 -43.35 -16.72
CA ARG A 21 15.37 -42.09 -17.41
C ARG A 21 14.56 -41.93 -18.70
N ALA A 22 14.38 -43.00 -19.47
CA ALA A 22 13.53 -42.98 -20.66
C ALA A 22 12.07 -42.67 -20.31
N ARG A 23 11.54 -43.21 -19.21
CA ARG A 23 10.20 -42.91 -18.71
C ARG A 23 10.07 -41.50 -18.12
N MET A 24 11.12 -40.97 -17.51
CA MET A 24 11.13 -39.61 -16.95
C MET A 24 11.16 -38.53 -18.03
N ARG A 25 11.93 -38.73 -19.12
CA ARG A 25 12.09 -37.75 -20.22
C ARG A 25 10.77 -37.13 -20.73
N PRO A 26 9.73 -37.89 -21.11
CA PRO A 26 8.48 -37.29 -21.58
C PRO A 26 7.75 -36.51 -20.46
N LEU A 27 7.78 -37.00 -19.22
CA LEU A 27 7.17 -36.29 -18.08
C LEU A 27 7.86 -34.96 -17.77
N GLU A 28 9.19 -34.91 -17.91
CA GLU A 28 9.96 -33.68 -17.77
C GLU A 28 9.61 -32.67 -18.88
N GLN A 29 9.39 -33.15 -20.11
CA GLN A 29 8.94 -32.32 -21.22
C GLN A 29 7.52 -31.79 -21.00
N GLU A 30 6.59 -32.63 -20.57
CA GLU A 30 5.22 -32.23 -20.22
C GLU A 30 5.21 -31.20 -19.09
N LEU A 31 5.97 -31.45 -18.02
CA LEU A 31 6.11 -30.52 -16.90
C LEU A 31 6.73 -29.19 -17.34
N ALA A 32 7.71 -29.21 -18.24
CA ALA A 32 8.29 -28.00 -18.82
C ALA A 32 7.25 -27.22 -19.63
N GLY A 33 6.41 -27.89 -20.41
CA GLY A 33 5.28 -27.29 -21.14
C GLY A 33 4.30 -26.59 -20.19
N LEU A 34 3.83 -27.31 -19.16
CA LEU A 34 2.91 -26.75 -18.17
C LEU A 34 3.49 -25.54 -17.41
N ARG A 35 4.80 -25.57 -17.10
CA ARG A 35 5.49 -24.44 -16.48
C ARG A 35 5.52 -23.22 -17.41
N ALA A 36 5.80 -23.43 -18.69
CA ALA A 36 5.79 -22.35 -19.68
C ALA A 36 4.40 -21.72 -19.81
N GLU A 37 3.35 -22.55 -19.90
CA GLU A 37 1.96 -22.07 -19.94
C GLU A 37 1.59 -21.26 -18.69
N ARG A 38 1.93 -21.77 -17.49
CA ARG A 38 1.73 -21.05 -16.23
C ARG A 38 2.43 -19.69 -16.25
N ASP A 39 3.66 -19.62 -16.72
CA ASP A 39 4.45 -18.39 -16.69
C ASP A 39 3.91 -17.32 -17.65
N VAL A 40 3.33 -17.73 -18.78
CA VAL A 40 2.56 -16.84 -19.67
C VAL A 40 1.34 -16.29 -18.95
N LEU A 41 0.56 -17.16 -18.28
CA LEU A 41 -0.63 -16.74 -17.53
C LEU A 41 -0.29 -15.78 -16.37
N LEU A 42 0.77 -16.07 -15.61
CA LEU A 42 1.25 -15.19 -14.54
C LEU A 42 1.70 -13.82 -15.08
N THR A 43 2.30 -13.79 -16.27
CA THR A 43 2.72 -12.54 -16.92
C THR A 43 1.51 -11.69 -17.30
N GLU A 44 0.48 -12.30 -17.87
CA GLU A 44 -0.76 -11.60 -18.22
C GLU A 44 -1.54 -11.15 -16.97
N LEU A 45 -1.60 -11.98 -15.93
CA LEU A 45 -2.21 -11.61 -14.64
C LEU A 45 -1.55 -10.34 -14.08
N ARG A 46 -0.21 -10.33 -13.97
CA ARG A 46 0.54 -9.15 -13.50
C ARG A 46 0.33 -7.93 -14.40
N ARG A 47 0.16 -8.13 -15.72
CA ARG A 47 -0.12 -7.04 -16.66
C ARG A 47 -1.49 -6.43 -16.37
N ARG A 48 -2.52 -7.24 -16.15
CA ARG A 48 -3.88 -6.79 -15.82
C ARG A 48 -3.93 -6.07 -14.48
N GLU A 49 -3.33 -6.64 -13.45
CA GLU A 49 -3.21 -6.00 -12.13
C GLU A 49 -2.57 -4.61 -12.23
N ARG A 50 -1.48 -4.46 -13.01
CA ARG A 50 -0.86 -3.15 -13.26
C ARG A 50 -1.82 -2.19 -13.95
N LEU A 51 -2.56 -2.63 -14.96
CA LEU A 51 -3.52 -1.79 -15.68
C LEU A 51 -4.66 -1.35 -14.76
N GLU A 52 -5.19 -2.24 -13.93
CA GLU A 52 -6.20 -1.93 -12.92
C GLU A 52 -5.69 -0.92 -11.90
N GLN A 53 -4.46 -1.07 -11.40
CA GLN A 53 -3.86 -0.11 -10.47
C GLN A 53 -3.65 1.27 -11.12
N VAL A 54 -3.21 1.31 -12.39
CA VAL A 54 -3.07 2.56 -13.14
C VAL A 54 -4.42 3.24 -13.32
N LYS A 55 -5.45 2.47 -13.71
CA LYS A 55 -6.82 2.97 -13.87
C LYS A 55 -7.38 3.50 -12.54
N ALA A 56 -7.32 2.71 -11.47
CA ALA A 56 -7.79 3.10 -10.15
C ALA A 56 -7.10 4.38 -9.65
N ARG A 57 -5.80 4.54 -9.92
CA ARG A 57 -5.08 5.78 -9.58
C ARG A 57 -5.53 6.97 -10.42
N ALA A 58 -5.82 6.77 -11.70
CA ALA A 58 -6.35 7.82 -12.56
C ALA A 58 -7.75 8.23 -12.11
N ASP A 59 -8.62 7.27 -11.86
CA ASP A 59 -9.99 7.49 -11.38
C ASP A 59 -10.00 8.24 -10.04
N LEU A 60 -9.13 7.85 -9.09
CA LEU A 60 -8.97 8.55 -7.81
C LEU A 60 -8.53 10.01 -8.00
N LYS A 61 -7.57 10.26 -8.90
CA LYS A 61 -7.12 11.64 -9.20
C LYS A 61 -8.27 12.47 -9.79
N SER A 62 -9.05 11.90 -10.69
CA SER A 62 -10.22 12.56 -11.27
C SER A 62 -11.25 12.88 -10.18
N ALA A 63 -11.59 11.91 -9.33
CA ALA A 63 -12.52 12.11 -8.22
C ALA A 63 -12.07 13.22 -7.24
N MET A 64 -10.78 13.26 -6.88
CA MET A 64 -10.24 14.36 -6.06
C MET A 64 -10.32 15.71 -6.77
N LYS A 65 -10.03 15.76 -8.07
CA LYS A 65 -10.12 16.99 -8.88
C LYS A 65 -11.56 17.48 -9.02
N GLU A 66 -12.51 16.57 -9.09
CA GLU A 66 -13.96 16.84 -9.17
C GLU A 66 -14.58 17.17 -7.80
N GLY A 67 -13.80 17.14 -6.72
CA GLY A 67 -14.26 17.50 -5.38
C GLY A 67 -15.04 16.40 -4.67
N ALA A 68 -14.94 15.14 -5.11
CA ALA A 68 -15.63 14.01 -4.48
C ALA A 68 -15.16 13.73 -3.03
N PHE A 69 -13.97 14.21 -2.68
CA PHE A 69 -13.38 14.06 -1.34
C PHE A 69 -12.89 15.42 -0.83
N PRO A 70 -13.13 15.76 0.46
CA PRO A 70 -12.60 16.99 1.03
C PRO A 70 -11.07 16.91 1.13
N ASN A 71 -10.40 18.06 0.95
CA ASN A 71 -9.02 18.20 1.41
C ASN A 71 -8.99 18.35 2.94
N LEU A 72 -7.80 18.31 3.54
CA LEU A 72 -7.66 18.32 4.99
C LEU A 72 -8.14 19.63 5.63
N VAL A 73 -7.99 20.77 4.92
CA VAL A 73 -8.50 22.07 5.39
C VAL A 73 -10.02 22.02 5.46
N ASP A 74 -10.67 21.61 4.37
CA ASP A 74 -12.13 21.54 4.28
C ASP A 74 -12.70 20.52 5.27
N LEU A 75 -12.05 19.36 5.41
CA LEU A 75 -12.44 18.34 6.38
C LEU A 75 -12.40 18.90 7.81
N VAL A 76 -11.29 19.51 8.21
CA VAL A 76 -11.15 20.08 9.56
C VAL A 76 -12.13 21.23 9.79
N ALA A 77 -12.34 22.08 8.79
CA ALA A 77 -13.27 23.21 8.90
C ALA A 77 -14.73 22.75 9.07
N ALA A 78 -15.11 21.65 8.42
CA ALA A 78 -16.50 21.15 8.41
C ALA A 78 -16.82 20.12 9.51
N SER A 79 -15.82 19.55 10.18
CA SER A 79 -16.03 18.44 11.12
C SER A 79 -16.12 18.92 12.57
N ASP A 80 -17.13 18.46 13.31
CA ASP A 80 -17.27 18.68 14.76
C ASP A 80 -16.89 17.44 15.59
N SER A 81 -16.66 16.30 14.93
CA SER A 81 -16.39 14.99 15.50
C SER A 81 -15.75 14.05 14.47
N GLY A 82 -15.23 12.91 14.91
CA GLY A 82 -14.69 11.85 14.04
C GLY A 82 -13.21 11.51 14.28
N VAL A 83 -12.86 10.26 14.03
CA VAL A 83 -11.50 9.73 14.27
C VAL A 83 -10.67 9.86 12.99
N LEU A 84 -9.43 10.34 13.10
CA LEU A 84 -8.56 10.52 11.94
C LEU A 84 -8.28 9.20 11.19
N ASP A 85 -8.25 8.08 11.91
CA ASP A 85 -8.03 6.73 11.37
C ASP A 85 -9.24 6.13 10.63
N ASP A 86 -10.41 6.78 10.68
CA ASP A 86 -11.58 6.42 9.86
C ASP A 86 -11.41 6.85 8.39
N TYR A 87 -10.30 7.53 8.07
CA TYR A 87 -9.99 8.02 6.73
C TYR A 87 -8.69 7.41 6.19
N THR A 88 -8.67 7.20 4.87
CA THR A 88 -7.46 7.04 4.07
C THR A 88 -7.07 8.38 3.50
N TYR A 89 -5.82 8.81 3.73
CA TYR A 89 -5.31 10.06 3.20
C TYR A 89 -4.51 9.85 1.93
N ASN A 90 -4.75 10.69 0.93
CA ASN A 90 -4.09 10.66 -0.35
C ASN A 90 -3.53 12.03 -0.69
N LEU A 91 -2.32 12.08 -1.24
CA LEU A 91 -1.83 13.30 -1.88
C LEU A 91 -2.62 13.55 -3.17
N ARG A 92 -2.63 14.80 -3.66
CA ARG A 92 -3.15 15.16 -5.00
C ARG A 92 -2.66 14.25 -6.14
N THR A 93 -1.49 13.64 -5.98
CA THR A 93 -0.91 12.66 -6.93
C THR A 93 -1.48 11.24 -6.80
N GLY A 94 -2.45 11.01 -5.92
CA GLY A 94 -3.06 9.72 -5.59
C GLY A 94 -2.23 8.86 -4.62
N GLY A 95 -1.04 9.30 -4.21
CA GLY A 95 -0.19 8.54 -3.28
C GLY A 95 -0.80 8.46 -1.89
N VAL A 96 -0.94 7.26 -1.34
CA VAL A 96 -1.45 7.03 0.02
C VAL A 96 -0.42 7.47 1.05
N VAL A 97 -0.87 8.20 2.06
CA VAL A 97 -0.06 8.71 3.17
C VAL A 97 -0.78 8.49 4.50
N ARG A 98 -0.04 8.57 5.60
CA ARG A 98 -0.59 8.69 6.95
C ARG A 98 -0.19 10.03 7.56
N LEU A 99 -1.03 10.55 8.43
CA LEU A 99 -0.75 11.80 9.15
C LEU A 99 0.14 11.54 10.38
N GLY A 100 0.97 12.52 10.74
CA GLY A 100 1.86 12.44 11.90
C GLY A 100 3.12 11.62 11.65
N PHE A 101 3.66 11.03 12.72
CA PHE A 101 4.97 10.38 12.72
C PHE A 101 4.92 8.88 12.35
N PRO A 102 5.94 8.34 11.66
CA PRO A 102 6.07 6.91 11.42
C PRO A 102 6.09 6.12 12.73
N GLY A 103 5.33 5.02 12.78
CA GLY A 103 5.26 4.14 13.96
C GLY A 103 4.33 4.62 15.08
N ALA A 104 3.67 5.79 14.91
CA ALA A 104 2.59 6.20 15.80
C ALA A 104 1.40 5.24 15.70
N ARG A 105 0.78 4.92 16.84
CA ARG A 105 -0.39 4.02 16.90
C ARG A 105 -1.65 4.64 16.29
N ALA A 106 -1.76 5.96 16.33
CA ALA A 106 -2.88 6.73 15.80
C ALA A 106 -2.36 7.91 14.99
N GLN A 107 -3.17 8.38 14.05
CA GLN A 107 -2.86 9.58 13.26
C GLN A 107 -3.04 10.85 14.09
N THR A 108 -2.23 11.88 13.81
CA THR A 108 -2.33 13.20 14.46
C THR A 108 -2.10 14.34 13.47
N ILE A 109 -2.66 15.51 13.78
CA ILE A 109 -2.43 16.76 13.03
C ILE A 109 -1.76 17.78 13.95
N GLY A 110 -0.62 18.33 13.50
CA GLY A 110 0.05 19.40 14.24
C GLY A 110 -0.60 20.76 13.98
N PHE A 111 -0.74 21.56 15.04
CA PHE A 111 -1.19 22.94 14.97
C PHE A 111 -0.27 23.87 15.77
N SER A 112 -0.24 25.15 15.40
CA SER A 112 0.56 26.17 16.08
C SER A 112 -0.11 27.55 16.00
N ASP A 113 -0.10 28.29 17.10
CA ASP A 113 -0.48 29.72 17.16
C ASP A 113 0.74 30.67 17.01
N GLY A 114 1.90 30.11 16.67
CA GLY A 114 3.18 30.83 16.56
C GLY A 114 3.98 30.89 17.85
N ARG A 115 3.39 30.50 19.00
CA ARG A 115 4.08 30.40 20.30
C ARG A 115 4.05 28.99 20.87
N GLN A 116 2.92 28.33 20.75
CA GLN A 116 2.63 27.00 21.24
C GLN A 116 2.44 26.04 20.07
N VAL A 117 2.63 24.75 20.36
CA VAL A 117 2.35 23.65 19.42
C VAL A 117 1.42 22.68 20.09
N ALA A 118 0.43 22.22 19.34
CA ALA A 118 -0.50 21.18 19.75
C ALA A 118 -0.53 20.04 18.71
N GLN A 119 -0.99 18.87 19.15
CA GLN A 119 -1.23 17.71 18.30
C GLN A 119 -2.68 17.28 18.50
N ALA A 120 -3.51 17.55 17.49
CA ALA A 120 -4.88 17.07 17.45
C ALA A 120 -4.89 15.55 17.15
N LYS A 121 -5.64 14.80 17.96
CA LYS A 121 -5.78 13.35 17.87
C LYS A 121 -7.06 12.92 17.13
N ASP A 122 -8.01 13.84 17.02
CA ASP A 122 -9.29 13.66 16.35
C ASP A 122 -9.69 14.94 15.59
N LEU A 123 -10.77 14.85 14.81
CA LEU A 123 -11.27 15.96 14.02
C LEU A 123 -11.85 17.08 14.90
N ALA A 124 -12.39 16.76 16.07
CA ALA A 124 -12.93 17.74 17.00
C ALA A 124 -11.82 18.64 17.59
N GLU A 125 -10.70 18.06 18.01
CA GLU A 125 -9.50 18.80 18.44
C GLU A 125 -8.94 19.65 17.29
N ALA A 126 -8.83 19.08 16.10
CA ALA A 126 -8.32 19.80 14.94
C ALA A 126 -9.19 21.02 14.61
N GLN A 127 -10.52 20.85 14.61
CA GLN A 127 -11.45 21.94 14.34
C GLN A 127 -11.38 23.03 15.43
N ARG A 128 -11.21 22.65 16.70
CA ARG A 128 -11.03 23.62 17.80
C ARG A 128 -9.78 24.47 17.60
N TYR A 129 -8.65 23.88 17.22
CA TYR A 129 -7.44 24.64 16.92
C TYR A 129 -7.62 25.53 15.69
N TYR A 130 -8.18 24.98 14.62
CA TYR A 130 -8.41 25.71 13.37
C TYR A 130 -9.34 26.91 13.56
N SER A 131 -10.47 26.74 14.25
CA SER A 131 -11.41 27.82 14.55
C SER A 131 -10.86 28.86 15.54
N ALA A 132 -9.92 28.47 16.40
CA ALA A 132 -9.16 29.40 17.24
C ALA A 132 -8.06 30.15 16.47
N GLY A 133 -7.92 29.94 15.16
CA GLY A 133 -6.95 30.62 14.30
C GLY A 133 -5.54 30.03 14.35
N TRP A 134 -5.39 28.79 14.80
CA TRP A 134 -4.09 28.10 14.76
C TRP A 134 -3.79 27.59 13.35
N ASP A 135 -2.55 27.70 12.93
CA ASP A 135 -2.06 27.23 11.64
C ASP A 135 -1.67 25.76 11.69
N PHE A 136 -1.80 25.05 10.57
CA PHE A 136 -1.28 23.69 10.42
C PHE A 136 0.25 23.67 10.51
N GLY A 137 0.76 22.77 11.34
CA GLY A 137 2.20 22.51 11.50
C GLY A 137 2.77 23.09 12.79
N ALA A 138 3.98 23.63 12.71
CA ALA A 138 4.72 24.21 13.84
C ALA A 138 5.34 25.56 13.44
N PRO A 139 5.78 26.40 14.41
CA PRO A 139 6.41 27.68 14.11
C PRO A 139 7.60 27.52 13.16
N GLY A 140 7.60 28.27 12.05
CA GLY A 140 8.63 28.20 11.01
C GLY A 140 8.64 26.89 10.19
N ARG A 141 7.67 26.00 10.41
CA ARG A 141 7.51 24.71 9.70
C ARG A 141 6.02 24.50 9.38
N PRO A 142 5.45 25.31 8.47
CA PRO A 142 4.04 25.21 8.11
C PRO A 142 3.76 23.91 7.35
N GLY A 143 2.51 23.46 7.43
CA GLY A 143 2.01 22.31 6.71
C GLY A 143 1.78 21.08 7.59
N VAL A 144 1.04 20.12 7.04
CA VAL A 144 0.74 18.87 7.73
C VAL A 144 1.90 17.89 7.56
N ARG A 145 2.29 17.26 8.67
CA ARG A 145 3.29 16.18 8.65
C ARG A 145 2.64 14.88 8.16
N ILE A 146 3.27 14.27 7.17
CA ILE A 146 2.86 13.00 6.60
C ILE A 146 4.01 12.01 6.57
N HIS A 147 3.68 10.72 6.45
CA HIS A 147 4.62 9.68 6.10
C HIS A 147 4.02 8.65 5.15
N PHE A 148 4.87 7.97 4.39
CA PHE A 148 4.45 6.90 3.49
C PHE A 148 4.36 5.57 4.25
N PRO A 149 3.23 4.83 4.16
CA PRO A 149 3.07 3.53 4.82
C PRO A 149 4.23 2.57 4.53
N GLY A 150 4.70 1.87 5.56
CA GLY A 150 5.83 0.93 5.44
C GLY A 150 7.21 1.58 5.34
N THR A 151 7.30 2.91 5.44
CA THR A 151 8.57 3.64 5.39
C THR A 151 8.74 4.55 6.61
N ARG A 152 9.98 5.03 6.84
CA ARG A 152 10.29 6.12 7.78
C ARG A 152 10.40 7.49 7.09
N LEU A 153 9.99 7.59 5.82
CA LEU A 153 10.10 8.83 5.06
C LEU A 153 8.97 9.79 5.44
N GLU A 154 9.37 10.95 5.97
CA GLU A 154 8.47 12.01 6.40
C GLU A 154 8.54 13.21 5.48
N ARG A 155 7.41 13.92 5.33
CA ARG A 155 7.34 15.20 4.62
C ARG A 155 6.38 16.14 5.31
N LEU A 156 6.63 17.44 5.17
CA LEU A 156 5.63 18.47 5.39
C LEU A 156 5.01 18.81 4.03
N VAL A 157 3.70 18.85 3.97
CA VAL A 157 2.94 19.17 2.76
C VAL A 157 1.85 20.18 3.07
N ASP A 158 1.39 20.87 2.04
CA ASP A 158 0.22 21.74 2.16
C ASP A 158 -1.01 20.89 2.56
N PRO A 159 -1.76 21.26 3.62
CA PRO A 159 -2.99 20.56 3.98
C PRO A 159 -4.03 20.53 2.83
N ALA A 160 -4.04 21.51 1.93
CA ALA A 160 -4.89 21.51 0.74
C ALA A 160 -4.48 20.47 -0.32
N ASP A 161 -3.28 19.88 -0.20
CA ASP A 161 -2.79 18.81 -1.07
C ASP A 161 -3.06 17.40 -0.52
N VAL A 162 -3.66 17.31 0.67
CA VAL A 162 -4.00 16.05 1.33
C VAL A 162 -5.51 15.88 1.34
N PHE A 163 -5.99 14.86 0.64
CA PHE A 163 -7.40 14.51 0.52
C PHE A 163 -7.75 13.37 1.46
N ALA A 164 -8.91 13.46 2.09
CA ALA A 164 -9.41 12.47 3.03
C ALA A 164 -10.56 11.69 2.40
N ARG A 165 -10.34 10.40 2.16
CA ARG A 165 -11.37 9.47 1.71
C ARG A 165 -11.83 8.62 2.88
N PRO A 166 -13.13 8.47 3.14
CA PRO A 166 -13.63 7.53 4.14
C PRO A 166 -13.02 6.14 3.90
N ARG A 167 -12.54 5.50 4.96
CA ARG A 167 -12.01 4.15 4.88
C ARG A 167 -13.20 3.21 4.65
N GLU A 168 -13.15 2.43 3.58
CA GLU A 168 -14.09 1.31 3.40
C GLU A 168 -13.81 0.28 4.51
N GLY A 169 -14.88 -0.06 5.24
CA GLY A 169 -14.86 -1.04 6.33
C GLY A 169 -14.64 -2.47 5.86
#